data_AF-A0A1G0SMJ7-F1
#
_entry.id   AF-A0A1G0SMJ7-F1
#
_cell.length_a   1.000
_cell.length_b   1.000
_cell.length_c   1.000
_cell.angle_alpha   90.00
_cell.angle_beta   90.00
_cell.angle_gamma   90.00
#
_symmetry.space_group_name_H-M   'P 1'
#
loop_
_entity.id
_entity.type
_entity.pdbx_description
1 polymer ?
#
loop_
_entity_poly.entity_id
_entity_poly.type
_entity_poly.pdbx_seq_one_letter_code
_entity_poly.pdbx_strand_id
1 'polypeptide(L)'
;MWSLASNSLLLSALLTAEPLLSQDRTSHVQTGDYFDQQPPGIQVRLFAPRIISTSDYEHGSPAFSPDGKAVYWSVRLRDIVGREVIRFANRENGQWTSPRTASFSDTTQGDLYPTFSHIFGSNRNGNFDIYWTAASIIDELKFPLRRR
;
A
#
# COMPACT_ATOMS: atom_id res chain seq x y z
N MET A 1 -30.77 45.48 62.39
CA MET A 1 -29.85 46.04 61.40
C MET A 1 -28.95 44.90 60.90
N TRP A 2 -29.08 44.53 59.61
CA TRP A 2 -28.10 43.98 58.62
C TRP A 2 -26.92 43.11 59.14
N SER A 3 -26.44 42.01 58.54
CA SER A 3 -26.59 41.32 57.25
C SER A 3 -25.81 39.98 57.33
N LEU A 4 -26.12 39.02 56.45
CA LEU A 4 -25.41 37.74 56.20
C LEU A 4 -24.13 37.93 55.35
N ALA A 5 -23.15 37.02 55.50
CA ALA A 5 -22.27 36.43 54.45
C ALA A 5 -21.31 35.44 55.16
N SER A 6 -21.33 34.11 54.99
CA SER A 6 -21.03 33.21 53.85
C SER A 6 -19.62 33.26 53.25
N ASN A 7 -18.96 32.08 53.28
CA ASN A 7 -18.04 31.50 52.28
C ASN A 7 -16.66 32.18 52.08
N SER A 8 -15.53 31.52 51.84
CA SER A 8 -15.24 30.20 51.25
C SER A 8 -13.86 29.69 51.71
N LEU A 9 -13.73 28.37 51.85
CA LEU A 9 -12.43 27.68 51.79
C LEU A 9 -11.87 27.81 50.38
N LEU A 10 -10.66 28.37 50.24
CA LEU A 10 -9.91 28.32 48.99
C LEU A 10 -9.29 26.92 48.84
N LEU A 11 -9.93 26.06 48.05
CA LEU A 11 -9.29 24.85 47.53
C LEU A 11 -8.41 25.29 46.34
N SER A 12 -7.10 25.35 46.54
CA SER A 12 -6.15 25.53 45.44
C SER A 12 -6.16 24.27 44.58
N ALA A 13 -6.94 24.28 43.50
CA ALA A 13 -6.89 23.26 42.47
C ALA A 13 -5.57 23.41 41.69
N LEU A 14 -4.62 22.52 41.95
CA LEU A 14 -3.39 22.40 41.18
C LEU A 14 -3.77 21.84 39.79
N LEU A 15 -3.85 22.68 38.76
CA LEU A 15 -3.95 22.23 37.38
C LEU A 15 -2.59 21.65 36.98
N THR A 16 -2.39 20.35 37.14
CA THR A 16 -1.38 19.65 36.36
C THR A 16 -1.91 19.56 34.94
N ALA A 17 -1.38 20.39 34.04
CA ALA A 17 -1.53 20.17 32.61
C ALA A 17 -0.85 18.84 32.29
N GLU A 18 -1.62 17.76 32.20
CA GLU A 18 -1.09 16.51 31.66
C GLU A 18 -0.66 16.79 30.21
N PRO A 19 0.55 16.39 29.81
CA PRO A 19 0.88 16.40 28.40
C PRO A 19 -0.14 15.50 27.73
N LEU A 20 -0.92 16.05 26.79
CA LEU A 20 -1.71 15.27 25.86
C LEU A 20 -0.72 14.30 25.20
N LEU A 21 -0.63 13.07 25.73
CA LEU A 21 0.04 12.00 25.03
C LEU A 21 -0.59 11.99 23.65
N SER A 22 0.21 12.30 22.63
CA SER A 22 -0.25 12.20 21.25
C SER A 22 -0.88 10.82 21.14
N GLN A 23 -2.15 10.76 20.76
CA GLN A 23 -2.74 9.48 20.38
C GLN A 23 -1.80 8.87 19.37
N ASP A 24 -1.11 7.82 19.79
CA ASP A 24 -0.25 7.05 18.91
C ASP A 24 -1.15 6.67 17.76
N ARG A 25 -0.89 7.25 16.59
CA ARG A 25 -1.75 7.09 15.42
C ARG A 25 -1.41 5.73 14.85
N THR A 26 -1.67 4.67 15.62
CA THR A 26 -1.67 3.30 15.15
C THR A 26 -2.75 3.26 14.09
N SER A 27 -2.35 3.39 12.82
CA SER A 27 -3.23 3.20 11.68
C SER A 27 -4.03 1.94 11.94
N HIS A 28 -5.36 2.05 12.01
CA HIS A 28 -6.22 0.88 12.19
C HIS A 28 -5.94 -0.08 11.05
N VAL A 29 -5.16 -1.12 11.33
CA VAL A 29 -4.82 -2.17 10.40
C VAL A 29 -6.09 -2.98 10.18
N GLN A 30 -6.76 -2.78 9.04
CA GLN A 30 -8.02 -3.43 8.71
C GLN A 30 -7.75 -4.75 7.99
N THR A 31 -8.64 -5.74 8.12
CA THR A 31 -8.55 -7.02 7.40
C THR A 31 -8.43 -6.84 5.88
N GLY A 32 -9.09 -5.82 5.33
CA GLY A 32 -8.99 -5.50 3.90
C GLY A 32 -7.62 -4.96 3.45
N ASP A 33 -6.71 -4.61 4.36
CA ASP A 33 -5.37 -4.15 4.00
C ASP A 33 -4.50 -5.30 3.45
N TYR A 34 -4.84 -6.55 3.78
CA TYR A 34 -4.07 -7.75 3.42
C TYR A 34 -4.88 -8.73 2.56
N PHE A 35 -5.61 -8.23 1.55
CA PHE A 35 -6.43 -9.09 0.68
C PHE A 35 -7.41 -9.98 1.45
N ASP A 36 -8.12 -9.36 2.40
CA ASP A 36 -9.06 -10.01 3.31
C ASP A 36 -8.44 -11.09 4.23
N GLN A 37 -7.11 -11.16 4.30
CA GLN A 37 -6.41 -11.94 5.30
C GLN A 37 -6.45 -11.24 6.66
N GLN A 38 -6.28 -12.03 7.72
CA GLN A 38 -6.02 -11.47 9.04
C GLN A 38 -4.73 -10.64 9.01
N PRO A 39 -4.67 -9.53 9.76
CA PRO A 39 -3.45 -8.77 9.92
C PRO A 39 -2.26 -9.65 10.32
N PRO A 40 -1.03 -9.30 9.89
CA PRO A 40 0.15 -10.08 10.21
C PRO A 40 0.36 -10.16 11.72
N GLY A 41 0.70 -11.36 12.20
CA GLY A 41 1.11 -11.61 13.57
C GLY A 41 2.52 -12.21 13.62
N ILE A 42 2.90 -12.78 14.76
CA ILE A 42 4.23 -13.42 14.92
C ILE A 42 4.41 -14.70 14.10
N GLN A 43 3.31 -15.28 13.60
CA GLN A 43 3.33 -16.49 12.78
C GLN A 43 3.41 -16.11 11.29
N VAL A 44 4.41 -16.63 10.60
CA VAL A 44 4.59 -16.45 9.15
C VAL A 44 3.50 -17.22 8.39
N ARG A 45 2.88 -16.58 7.40
CA ARG A 45 1.82 -17.15 6.55
C ARG A 45 2.01 -16.72 5.10
N LEU A 46 1.52 -17.53 4.16
CA LEU A 46 1.51 -17.19 2.74
C LEU A 46 0.65 -15.94 2.51
N PHE A 47 1.20 -14.96 1.80
CA PHE A 47 0.51 -13.69 1.54
C PHE A 47 -0.33 -13.75 0.27
N ALA A 48 -1.57 -13.26 0.36
CA ALA A 48 -2.59 -13.23 -0.69
C ALA A 48 -2.58 -14.45 -1.63
N PRO A 49 -2.85 -15.68 -1.11
CA PRO A 49 -2.81 -16.90 -1.91
C PRO A 49 -3.76 -16.85 -3.10
N ARG A 50 -3.30 -17.29 -4.27
CA ARG A 50 -4.01 -17.26 -5.56
C ARG A 50 -4.26 -15.84 -6.11
N ILE A 51 -3.72 -14.81 -5.48
CA ILE A 51 -3.81 -13.41 -5.93
C ILE A 51 -2.41 -12.87 -6.21
N ILE A 52 -1.56 -12.76 -5.18
CA ILE A 52 -0.15 -12.40 -5.33
C ILE A 52 0.71 -13.66 -5.38
N SER A 53 0.54 -14.56 -4.40
CA SER A 53 1.26 -15.84 -4.39
C SER A 53 0.50 -16.85 -5.23
N THR A 54 1.00 -17.10 -6.45
CA THR A 54 0.34 -17.90 -7.48
C THR A 54 1.20 -19.13 -7.84
N SER A 55 0.90 -19.79 -8.96
CA SER A 55 1.77 -20.82 -9.53
C SER A 55 2.94 -20.25 -10.33
N ASP A 56 2.93 -18.96 -10.67
CA ASP A 56 4.10 -18.30 -11.26
C ASP A 56 5.23 -18.17 -10.23
N TYR A 57 6.34 -17.57 -10.62
CA TYR A 57 7.46 -17.33 -9.71
C TYR A 57 7.48 -15.86 -9.30
N GLU A 58 6.99 -15.55 -8.11
CA GLU A 58 7.08 -14.18 -7.57
C GLU A 58 8.55 -13.77 -7.38
N HIS A 59 8.92 -12.62 -7.92
CA HIS A 59 10.31 -12.20 -8.02
C HIS A 59 10.52 -10.80 -7.46
N GLY A 60 11.09 -10.71 -6.26
CA GLY A 60 11.29 -9.45 -5.55
C GLY A 60 10.13 -9.10 -4.60
N SER A 61 10.26 -7.97 -3.90
CA SER A 61 9.28 -7.53 -2.91
C SER A 61 8.10 -6.79 -3.57
N PRO A 62 6.84 -7.07 -3.16
CA PRO A 62 5.72 -6.21 -3.51
C PRO A 62 5.94 -4.79 -2.96
N ALA A 63 5.65 -3.78 -3.76
CA ALA A 63 5.65 -2.38 -3.36
C ALA A 63 4.20 -1.95 -3.13
N PHE A 64 3.91 -1.39 -1.96
CA PHE A 64 2.60 -0.78 -1.65
C PHE A 64 2.68 0.74 -1.77
N SER A 65 1.60 1.37 -2.21
CA SER A 65 1.52 2.82 -2.27
C SER A 65 1.51 3.41 -0.86
N PRO A 66 2.04 4.64 -0.66
CA PRO A 66 2.01 5.30 0.64
C PRO A 66 0.59 5.47 1.22
N ASP A 67 -0.42 5.55 0.35
CA ASP A 67 -1.84 5.64 0.74
C ASP A 67 -2.50 4.26 0.99
N GLY A 68 -1.79 3.15 0.81
CA GLY A 68 -2.28 1.78 1.02
C GLY A 68 -3.34 1.32 0.02
N LYS A 69 -3.54 2.04 -1.09
CA LYS A 69 -4.61 1.78 -2.07
C LYS A 69 -4.15 1.05 -3.33
N ALA A 70 -2.86 0.81 -3.49
CA ALA A 70 -2.31 0.16 -4.67
C ALA A 70 -1.10 -0.69 -4.30
N VAL A 71 -0.88 -1.75 -5.08
CA VAL A 71 0.29 -2.61 -4.94
C VAL A 71 0.82 -3.02 -6.32
N TYR A 72 2.14 -2.97 -6.47
CA TYR A 72 2.86 -3.55 -7.60
C TYR A 72 3.72 -4.71 -7.14
N TRP A 73 3.89 -5.71 -7.98
CA TRP A 73 4.87 -6.77 -7.75
C TRP A 73 5.36 -7.34 -9.05
N SER A 74 6.55 -7.91 -9.01
CA SER A 74 7.18 -8.55 -10.15
C SER A 74 6.94 -10.06 -10.11
N VAL A 75 6.62 -10.62 -11.27
CA VAL A 75 6.38 -12.05 -11.42
C VAL A 75 7.08 -12.56 -12.67
N ARG A 76 7.83 -13.66 -12.52
CA ARG A 76 8.34 -14.43 -13.65
C ARG A 76 7.29 -15.44 -14.06
N LEU A 77 6.80 -15.32 -15.28
CA LEU A 77 5.75 -16.19 -15.81
C LEU A 77 6.30 -17.60 -16.03
N ARG A 78 5.65 -18.62 -15.48
CA ARG A 78 6.15 -20.00 -15.53
C ARG A 78 6.24 -20.53 -16.96
N ASP A 79 5.28 -20.18 -17.80
CA ASP A 79 5.13 -20.75 -19.14
C ASP A 79 6.01 -20.04 -20.19
N ILE A 80 6.74 -18.99 -19.81
CA ILE A 80 7.55 -18.21 -20.73
C ILE A 80 8.92 -17.92 -20.11
N VAL A 81 9.94 -18.64 -20.59
CA VAL A 81 11.32 -18.54 -20.10
C VAL A 81 11.85 -17.12 -20.28
N GLY A 82 12.43 -16.56 -19.21
CA GLY A 82 13.07 -15.25 -19.21
C GLY A 82 12.10 -14.07 -19.32
N ARG A 83 10.82 -14.27 -18.98
CA ARG A 83 9.80 -13.22 -19.02
C ARG A 83 9.32 -12.85 -17.62
N GLU A 84 9.66 -11.64 -17.22
CA GLU A 84 9.18 -11.02 -16.00
C GLU A 84 8.26 -9.84 -16.32
N VAL A 85 7.11 -9.80 -15.66
CA VAL A 85 6.15 -8.71 -15.81
C VAL A 85 5.85 -8.07 -14.47
N ILE A 86 5.47 -6.80 -14.51
CA ILE A 86 4.96 -6.08 -13.36
C ILE A 86 3.45 -6.25 -13.32
N ARG A 87 2.97 -6.89 -12.26
CA ARG A 87 1.56 -7.00 -11.92
C ARG A 87 1.15 -5.90 -10.97
N PHE A 88 -0.15 -5.65 -10.93
CA PHE A 88 -0.75 -4.56 -10.20
C PHE A 88 -2.17 -4.89 -9.74
N ALA A 89 -2.54 -4.37 -8.58
CA ALA A 89 -3.91 -4.32 -8.08
C ALA A 89 -4.18 -3.00 -7.35
N ASN A 90 -5.42 -2.51 -7.43
CA ASN A 90 -5.92 -1.39 -6.63
C ASN A 90 -6.83 -1.88 -5.52
N ARG A 91 -7.07 -1.00 -4.57
CA ARG A 91 -8.16 -1.09 -3.63
C ARG A 91 -9.24 -0.07 -3.94
N GLU A 92 -10.39 -0.55 -4.39
CA GLU A 92 -11.56 0.24 -4.75
C GLU A 92 -12.70 -0.11 -3.78
N ASN A 93 -13.33 0.90 -3.16
CA ASN A 93 -14.42 0.71 -2.20
C ASN A 93 -14.09 -0.30 -1.07
N GLY A 94 -12.84 -0.31 -0.62
CA GLY A 94 -12.36 -1.18 0.45
C GLY A 94 -11.94 -2.59 0.02
N GLN A 95 -12.14 -2.97 -1.26
CA GLN A 95 -11.81 -4.29 -1.80
C GLN A 95 -10.70 -4.22 -2.84
N TRP A 96 -9.84 -5.25 -2.88
CA TRP A 96 -8.80 -5.36 -3.89
C TRP A 96 -9.37 -5.82 -5.23
N THR A 97 -8.95 -5.16 -6.32
CA THR A 97 -9.25 -5.58 -7.68
C THR A 97 -8.46 -6.84 -8.05
N SER A 98 -8.97 -7.63 -8.99
CA SER A 98 -8.20 -8.72 -9.58
C SER A 98 -6.86 -8.20 -10.17
N PRO A 99 -5.74 -8.92 -9.94
CA PRO A 99 -4.45 -8.58 -10.52
C PRO A 99 -4.49 -8.43 -12.03
N ARG A 100 -3.78 -7.42 -12.54
CA ARG A 100 -3.55 -7.22 -13.98
C ARG A 100 -2.09 -6.87 -14.25
N THR A 101 -1.65 -7.04 -15.49
CA THR A 101 -0.35 -6.50 -15.92
C THR A 101 -0.42 -4.97 -15.94
N ALA A 102 0.58 -4.30 -15.37
CA ALA A 102 0.68 -2.86 -15.42
C ALA A 102 0.87 -2.40 -16.88
N SER A 103 0.23 -1.29 -17.27
CA SER A 103 0.23 -0.83 -18.67
C SER A 103 1.61 -0.48 -19.22
N PHE A 104 2.55 -0.09 -18.34
CA PHE A 104 3.93 0.20 -18.69
C PHE A 104 4.84 -1.03 -18.73
N SER A 105 4.33 -2.17 -18.25
CA SER A 105 5.08 -3.43 -18.26
C SER A 105 5.07 -3.99 -19.67
N ASP A 106 6.26 -4.11 -20.25
CA ASP A 106 6.47 -4.79 -21.50
C ASP A 106 6.34 -6.29 -21.27
N THR A 107 5.45 -6.95 -22.01
CA THR A 107 5.23 -8.39 -21.90
C THR A 107 6.15 -9.20 -22.80
N THR A 108 6.99 -8.56 -23.60
CA THR A 108 7.99 -9.21 -24.46
C THR A 108 9.39 -9.18 -23.84
N GLN A 109 9.61 -8.23 -22.93
CA GLN A 109 10.86 -7.99 -22.21
C GLN A 109 10.70 -8.36 -20.71
N GLY A 110 11.78 -8.24 -19.93
CA GLY A 110 11.79 -8.45 -18.49
C GLY A 110 11.72 -7.13 -17.74
N ASP A 111 10.61 -6.91 -17.03
CA ASP A 111 10.37 -5.73 -16.19
C ASP A 111 10.26 -6.13 -14.71
N LEU A 112 11.03 -5.45 -13.86
CA LEU A 112 11.22 -5.83 -12.46
C LEU A 112 11.28 -4.65 -11.50
N TYR A 113 11.17 -4.96 -10.20
CA TYR A 113 11.43 -4.03 -9.09
C TYR A 113 10.61 -2.73 -9.17
N PRO A 114 9.28 -2.80 -9.32
CA PRO A 114 8.44 -1.63 -9.38
C PRO A 114 8.52 -0.84 -8.08
N THR A 115 8.53 0.48 -8.20
CA THR A 115 8.44 1.41 -7.07
C THR A 115 7.30 2.41 -7.29
N PHE A 116 6.75 2.96 -6.21
CA PHE A 116 5.82 4.10 -6.30
C PHE A 116 6.53 5.44 -6.57
N SER A 117 7.85 5.46 -6.69
CA SER A 117 8.62 6.58 -7.24
C SER A 117 8.64 6.61 -8.78
N HIS A 118 7.86 5.75 -9.45
CA HIS A 118 7.78 5.63 -10.91
C HIS A 118 9.04 5.05 -11.57
N ILE A 119 9.93 4.46 -10.76
CA ILE A 119 11.18 3.87 -11.21
C ILE A 119 11.05 2.35 -11.18
N PHE A 120 11.57 1.67 -12.19
CA PHE A 120 11.59 0.21 -12.30
C PHE A 120 12.78 -0.26 -13.16
N GLY A 121 13.16 -1.52 -13.03
CA GLY A 121 14.19 -2.14 -13.86
C GLY A 121 13.59 -2.75 -15.14
N SER A 122 14.27 -2.62 -16.26
CA SER A 122 13.84 -3.20 -17.53
C SER A 122 15.03 -3.58 -18.41
N ASN A 123 14.89 -4.62 -19.24
CA ASN A 123 15.85 -4.93 -20.31
C ASN A 123 15.38 -4.52 -21.72
N ARG A 124 14.44 -3.57 -21.84
CA ARG A 124 13.82 -3.17 -23.11
C ARG A 124 14.75 -2.57 -24.17
N ASN A 125 15.95 -2.13 -23.80
CA ASN A 125 17.00 -1.68 -24.73
C ASN A 125 18.05 -2.77 -25.04
N GLY A 126 17.84 -4.01 -24.58
CA GLY A 126 18.79 -5.12 -24.70
C GLY A 126 19.82 -5.21 -23.55
N ASN A 127 19.83 -4.26 -22.61
CA ASN A 127 20.61 -4.30 -21.37
C ASN A 127 19.70 -4.05 -20.15
N PHE A 128 19.98 -4.65 -18.99
CA PHE A 128 19.14 -4.42 -17.83
C PHE A 128 19.48 -3.07 -17.18
N ASP A 129 18.61 -2.08 -17.35
CA ASP A 129 18.79 -0.69 -16.92
C ASP A 129 17.61 -0.19 -16.08
N ILE A 130 17.76 1.00 -15.51
CA ILE A 130 16.74 1.67 -14.70
C ILE A 130 15.94 2.65 -15.56
N TYR A 131 14.62 2.51 -15.50
CA TYR A 131 13.66 3.31 -16.26
C TYR A 131 12.76 4.08 -15.32
N TRP A 132 12.25 5.22 -15.79
CA TRP A 132 11.14 5.93 -15.17
C TRP A 132 9.91 5.91 -16.08
N THR A 133 8.74 6.12 -15.49
CA THR A 133 7.50 6.33 -16.23
C THR A 133 6.72 7.53 -15.68
N ALA A 134 5.72 8.00 -16.42
CA ALA A 134 4.92 9.14 -16.00
C ALA A 134 4.08 8.82 -14.76
N ALA A 135 3.98 9.78 -13.83
CA ALA A 135 3.14 9.65 -12.64
C ALA A 135 1.67 9.42 -12.97
N SER A 136 1.20 10.00 -14.06
CA SER A 136 -0.17 9.85 -14.56
C SER A 136 -0.54 8.42 -14.94
N ILE A 137 0.44 7.53 -15.20
CA ILE A 137 0.14 6.10 -15.43
C ILE A 137 -0.40 5.46 -14.14
N ILE A 138 0.06 5.92 -12.97
CA ILE A 138 -0.53 5.47 -11.69
C ILE A 138 -1.98 5.96 -11.57
N ASP A 139 -2.28 7.17 -12.04
CA ASP A 139 -3.65 7.72 -11.98
C ASP A 139 -4.61 7.01 -12.94
N GLU A 140 -4.16 6.66 -14.15
CA GLU A 140 -4.91 5.82 -15.10
C GLU A 140 -5.18 4.41 -14.51
N LEU A 141 -4.25 3.94 -13.68
CA LEU A 141 -4.41 2.69 -12.99
C LEU A 141 -5.39 2.81 -11.82
N LYS A 142 -5.32 3.87 -10.98
CA LYS A 142 -6.22 4.14 -9.84
C LYS A 142 -7.67 4.42 -10.23
N PHE A 143 -7.89 4.93 -11.44
CA PHE A 143 -9.21 5.16 -11.99
C PHE A 143 -9.24 4.56 -13.40
N PRO A 144 -9.65 3.29 -13.57
CA PRO A 144 -9.79 2.74 -14.92
C PRO A 144 -10.74 3.67 -15.68
N LEU A 145 -10.21 4.30 -16.72
CA LEU A 145 -10.89 5.32 -17.50
C LEU A 145 -12.35 4.91 -17.71
N ARG A 146 -13.30 5.70 -17.17
CA ARG A 146 -14.69 5.67 -17.63
C ARG A 146 -14.64 6.03 -19.10
N ARG A 147 -14.55 5.02 -19.97
CA ARG A 147 -14.63 5.21 -21.41
C ARG A 147 -15.98 5.88 -21.69
N ARG A 148 -15.92 7.10 -22.23
CA ARG A 148 -17.05 7.76 -22.87
C ARG A 148 -17.38 7.05 -24.18
#